data_AF-A0A4S2RLI5-F1
#
_entry.id   AF-A0A4S2RLI5-F1
#
_cell.length_a   1.000
_cell.length_b   1.000
_cell.length_c   1.000
_cell.angle_alpha   90.00
_cell.angle_beta   90.00
_cell.angle_gamma   90.00
#
_symmetry.space_group_name_H-M   'P 1'
#
loop_
_entity.id
_entity.type
_entity.pdbx_description
1 polymer ?
#
loop_
_entity_poly.entity_id
_entity_poly.type
_entity_poly.pdbx_seq_one_letter_code
_entity_poly.pdbx_strand_id
1 'polypeptide(L)' 'MSIPGLDQERLAQTLALFHDVWEGADPADVGWADATVARGNFRTWAKITSHVYALSKRGRDVRVDLRLIEQACARLGLYP' A
#
# COMPACT_ATOMS: atom_id res chain seq x y z
N MET A 1 -16.27 -19.55 2.73
CA MET A 1 -16.36 -19.14 1.32
C MET A 1 -15.53 -17.87 1.20
N SER A 2 -14.27 -17.97 0.80
CA SER A 2 -13.42 -16.79 0.60
C SER A 2 -13.79 -16.19 -0.75
N ILE A 3 -14.13 -14.90 -0.77
CA ILE A 3 -14.19 -14.13 -2.02
C ILE A 3 -12.78 -14.24 -2.62
N PRO A 4 -12.62 -14.63 -3.90
CA PRO A 4 -11.29 -14.63 -4.51
C PRO A 4 -10.73 -13.23 -4.37
N GLY A 5 -9.61 -13.11 -3.64
CA GLY A 5 -8.92 -11.85 -3.49
C GLY A 5 -8.64 -11.26 -4.86
N LEU A 6 -8.65 -9.94 -4.95
CA LEU A 6 -8.19 -9.25 -6.15
C LEU A 6 -6.75 -9.74 -6.41
N ASP A 7 -6.48 -10.25 -7.61
CA ASP A 7 -5.12 -10.65 -7.97
C ASP A 7 -4.15 -9.48 -7.73
N GLN A 8 -2.92 -9.78 -7.34
CA GLN A 8 -1.94 -8.79 -6.87
C GLN A 8 -1.71 -7.68 -7.91
N GLU A 9 -1.63 -8.06 -9.19
CA GLU A 9 -1.51 -7.12 -10.31
C GLU A 9 -2.71 -6.17 -10.37
N ARG A 10 -3.92 -6.71 -10.22
CA ARG A 10 -5.14 -5.93 -10.29
C ARG A 10 -5.28 -5.01 -9.06
N LEU A 11 -4.80 -5.44 -7.90
CA LEU A 11 -4.75 -4.59 -6.71
C LEU A 11 -3.78 -3.43 -6.89
N ALA A 12 -2.56 -3.67 -7.37
CA ALA A 12 -1.60 -2.61 -7.65
C ALA A 12 -2.15 -1.60 -8.68
N GLN A 13 -2.76 -2.07 -9.76
CA GLN A 13 -3.44 -1.21 -10.74
C GLN A 13 -4.57 -0.38 -10.11
N THR A 14 -5.37 -0.99 -9.24
CA THR A 14 -6.47 -0.29 -8.56
C THR A 14 -5.94 0.78 -7.62
N LEU A 15 -4.84 0.51 -6.92
CA LEU A 15 -4.18 1.49 -6.05
C LEU A 15 -3.54 2.64 -6.83
N ALA A 16 -2.95 2.37 -7.99
CA ALA A 16 -2.45 3.41 -8.89
C ALA A 16 -3.58 4.33 -9.40
N LEU A 17 -4.75 3.76 -9.73
CA LEU A 17 -5.96 4.53 -10.06
C LEU A 17 -6.49 5.34 -8.87
N PHE A 18 -6.30 4.85 -7.66
CA PHE A 18 -6.71 5.54 -6.44
C PHE A 18 -5.77 6.69 -6.09
N HIS A 19 -4.46 6.51 -6.26
CA HIS A 19 -3.45 7.55 -6.00
C HIS A 19 -2.14 7.27 -6.76
N ASP A 20 -1.59 8.31 -7.39
CA ASP A 20 -0.36 8.29 -8.19
C ASP A 20 0.90 7.80 -7.44
N VAL A 21 0.90 7.80 -6.11
CA VAL A 21 2.03 7.35 -5.30
C VAL A 21 2.33 5.86 -5.50
N TRP A 22 1.33 5.10 -5.96
CA TRP A 22 1.45 3.68 -6.24
C TRP A 22 1.91 3.38 -7.68
N GLU A 23 2.13 4.40 -8.51
CA GLU A 23 2.64 4.21 -9.87
C GLU A 23 4.00 3.49 -9.85
N GLY A 24 4.07 2.35 -10.55
CA GLY A 24 5.27 1.52 -10.63
C GLY A 24 5.63 0.73 -9.37
N ALA A 25 4.73 0.68 -8.36
CA ALA A 25 4.86 -0.20 -7.21
C ALA A 25 4.81 -1.67 -7.65
N ASP A 26 5.63 -2.51 -7.01
CA ASP A 26 5.65 -3.94 -7.31
C ASP A 26 4.35 -4.60 -6.80
N PRO A 27 3.59 -5.33 -7.65
CA PRO A 27 2.41 -6.07 -7.23
C PRO A 27 2.65 -7.02 -6.05
N ALA A 28 3.84 -7.62 -5.94
CA ALA A 28 4.18 -8.52 -4.84
C ALA A 28 4.25 -7.78 -3.49
N ASP A 29 4.81 -6.56 -3.49
CA ASP A 29 4.92 -5.73 -2.28
C ASP A 29 3.54 -5.22 -1.83
N VAL A 30 2.71 -4.81 -2.80
CA VAL A 30 1.31 -4.45 -2.58
C VAL A 30 0.53 -5.64 -2.02
N GLY A 31 0.72 -6.82 -2.60
CA GLY A 31 0.10 -8.06 -2.17
C GLY A 31 0.51 -8.47 -0.75
N TRP A 32 1.77 -8.26 -0.38
CA TRP A 32 2.24 -8.47 0.99
C TRP A 32 1.51 -7.56 1.98
N ALA A 33 1.37 -6.27 1.67
CA ALA A 33 0.67 -5.33 2.54
C ALA A 33 -0.84 -5.66 2.67
N ASP A 34 -1.46 -6.16 1.60
CA ASP A 34 -2.84 -6.65 1.67
C ASP A 34 -2.95 -7.87 2.58
N ALA A 35 -2.10 -8.88 2.36
CA ALA A 35 -2.15 -10.13 3.14
C ALA A 35 -1.90 -9.89 4.64
N THR A 36 -1.00 -8.96 4.97
CA THR A 36 -0.53 -8.77 6.35
C THR A 36 -1.31 -7.68 7.11
N VAL A 37 -1.69 -6.59 6.45
CA VAL A 37 -2.23 -5.39 7.11
C VAL A 37 -3.62 -5.00 6.60
N ALA A 38 -3.79 -4.81 5.30
CA ALA A 38 -5.02 -4.21 4.77
C ALA A 38 -6.18 -5.19 4.65
N ARG A 39 -5.91 -6.45 4.28
CA ARG A 39 -6.86 -7.57 4.15
C ARG A 39 -8.10 -7.19 3.33
N GLY A 40 -7.89 -6.49 2.21
CA GLY A 40 -8.96 -5.98 1.36
C GLY A 40 -9.76 -4.80 1.93
N ASN A 41 -9.39 -4.26 3.10
CA ASN A 41 -10.10 -3.12 3.70
C ASN A 41 -9.65 -1.80 3.07
N PHE A 42 -10.55 -1.17 2.31
CA PHE A 42 -10.29 0.12 1.66
C PHE A 42 -9.90 1.25 2.63
N ARG A 43 -10.50 1.30 3.83
CA ARG A 43 -10.15 2.33 4.83
C ARG A 43 -8.72 2.14 5.33
N THR A 44 -8.29 0.90 5.49
CA THR A 44 -6.89 0.59 5.83
C THR A 44 -5.96 1.00 4.68
N TRP A 45 -6.33 0.70 3.42
CA TRP A 45 -5.58 1.15 2.24
C TRP A 45 -5.46 2.67 2.13
N ALA A 46 -6.52 3.42 2.44
CA ALA A 46 -6.47 4.88 2.48
C ALA A 46 -5.47 5.41 3.52
N LYS A 47 -5.39 4.76 4.69
CA LYS A 47 -4.39 5.09 5.72
C LYS A 47 -2.97 4.76 5.27
N ILE A 48 -2.74 3.57 4.72
CA ILE A 48 -1.44 3.16 4.18
C ILE A 48 -0.98 4.16 3.11
N THR A 49 -1.85 4.47 2.15
CA THR A 49 -1.58 5.45 1.07
C THR A 49 -1.16 6.81 1.62
N SER A 50 -1.85 7.31 2.64
CA SER A 50 -1.51 8.58 3.29
C SER A 50 -0.10 8.57 3.89
N HIS A 51 0.29 7.46 4.53
CA HIS A 51 1.63 7.32 5.11
C HIS A 51 2.72 7.10 4.05
N VAL A 52 2.45 6.29 3.01
CA VAL A 52 3.33 6.10 1.87
C VAL A 52 3.60 7.44 1.18
N TYR A 53 2.55 8.22 0.90
CA TYR A 53 2.65 9.57 0.35
C TYR A 53 3.52 10.47 1.24
N ALA A 54 3.23 10.53 2.55
CA ALA A 54 3.99 11.36 3.47
C ALA A 54 5.48 10.97 3.57
N LEU A 55 5.81 9.68 3.42
CA LEU A 55 7.20 9.20 3.38
C LEU A 55 7.88 9.52 2.05
N SER A 56 7.19 9.29 0.93
CA SER A 56 7.71 9.56 -0.41
C SER A 56 8.10 11.03 -0.59
N LYS A 57 7.33 11.97 -0.01
CA LYS A 57 7.61 13.41 -0.07
C LYS A 57 8.83 13.85 0.75
N ARG A 58 9.34 13.02 1.66
CA ARG A 58 10.53 13.34 2.49
C ARG A 58 11.84 12.96 1.83
N GLY A 59 11.82 12.05 0.85
CA GLY A 59 13.01 11.68 0.08
C GLY A 59 12.96 12.27 -1.32
N ARG A 60 14.13 12.49 -1.95
CA ARG A 60 14.20 12.80 -3.38
C ARG A 60 14.12 11.48 -4.16
N ASP A 61 13.23 11.42 -5.15
CA ASP A 61 13.01 10.27 -6.05
C ASP A 61 12.82 8.92 -5.36
N VAL A 62 11.90 8.88 -4.38
CA VAL A 62 11.58 7.64 -3.68
C VAL A 62 10.56 6.84 -4.48
N ARG A 63 11.02 5.75 -5.10
CA ARG A 63 10.15 4.68 -5.60
C ARG A 63 9.49 3.98 -4.41
N VAL A 64 8.20 3.66 -4.52
CA VAL A 64 7.51 2.85 -3.51
C VAL A 64 7.98 1.41 -3.60
N ASP A 65 8.81 1.01 -2.64
CA ASP A 65 9.31 -0.35 -2.45
C ASP A 65 8.76 -0.97 -1.16
N LEU A 66 9.00 -2.27 -0.96
CA LEU A 66 8.61 -3.00 0.24
C LEU A 66 8.98 -2.29 1.54
N ARG A 67 10.20 -1.71 1.63
CA ARG A 67 10.68 -1.07 2.87
C ARG A 67 9.87 0.16 3.23
N LEU A 68 9.51 0.98 2.24
CA LEU A 68 8.68 2.14 2.47
C LEU A 68 7.25 1.71 2.86
N ILE A 69 6.73 0.67 2.23
CA ILE A 69 5.42 0.10 2.56
C ILE A 69 5.41 -0.45 3.99
N GLU A 70 6.44 -1.20 4.40
CA GLU A 70 6.61 -1.68 5.78
C GLU A 70 6.61 -0.53 6.79
N GLN A 71 7.32 0.57 6.49
CA GLN A 71 7.34 1.77 7.34
C GLN A 71 5.98 2.48 7.40
N ALA A 72 5.21 2.47 6.31
CA ALA A 72 3.85 3.00 6.31
C ALA A 72 2.93 2.12 7.15
N CYS A 73 2.98 0.80 6.96
CA CYS A 73 2.24 -0.21 7.71
C CYS A 73 2.51 -0.13 9.22
N ALA A 74 3.77 0.00 9.64
CA ALA A 74 4.14 0.12 11.05
C ALA A 74 3.50 1.33 11.75
N ARG A 75 3.16 2.40 11.01
CA ARG A 75 2.50 3.59 11.58
C ARG A 75 1.02 3.39 11.87
N LEU A 76 0.38 2.36 11.30
CA LEU A 76 -1.04 2.09 11.57
C LEU A 76 -1.26 1.58 12.99
N GLY A 77 -0.27 0.89 13.59
CA GLY A 77 -0.32 0.45 15.00
C GLY A 77 -0.06 1.56 16.02
N LEU A 78 0.35 2.75 15.57
CA LEU A 78 0.63 3.92 16.41
C LEU A 78 -0.57 4.88 16.53
N TYR A 79 -1.69 4.58 15.86
CA TYR A 79 -2.92 5.35 15.97
C TYR A 79 -3.89 4.64 16.93
N PRO A 80 -4.16 5.21 18.12
CA PRO A 80 -5.13 4.66 19.07
C PRO A 80 -6.58 4.72 18.56
#